data_AF-A0A2E0NET2-F1
#
_entry.id   AF-A0A2E0NET2-F1
#
_cell.length_a   1.000
_cell.length_b   1.000
_cell.length_c   1.000
_cell.angle_alpha   90.00
_cell.angle_beta   90.00
_cell.angle_gamma   90.00
#
_symmetry.space_group_name_H-M   'P 1'
#
loop_
_entity.id
_entity.type
_entity.pdbx_description
1 polymer ?
#
loop_
_entity_poly.entity_id
_entity_poly.type
_entity_poly.pdbx_seq_one_letter_code
_entity_poly.pdbx_strand_id
1 'polypeptide(L)'
;MLIFDIETNGLLQDLTEIHCLAVHDTETGKTESFNDQPGNFDLITGVQYLEDAECIVGHHILGFDIPAIQKVYSWFTPPRYKIDTLLMSRLIHPNIMDIDKKRQWQHMPLQMYGKHSLASYGYRLGEYKGEFGQTTDWSTWSEEMEEYCIQDVKVTTKLCKHFHPYLIGSN
;
A
#
# COMPACT_ATOMS: atom_id res chain seq x y z
N MET A 1 1.08 3.08 14.80
CA MET A 1 1.70 3.11 13.44
C MET A 1 0.62 3.34 12.39
N LEU A 2 0.94 4.06 11.32
CA LEU A 2 0.02 4.29 10.20
C LEU A 2 0.41 3.40 9.01
N ILE A 3 -0.56 2.67 8.46
CA ILE A 3 -0.38 1.86 7.25
C ILE A 3 -1.10 2.59 6.13
N PHE A 4 -0.41 2.91 5.05
CA PHE A 4 -0.97 3.77 4.00
C PHE A 4 -0.58 3.31 2.60
N ASP A 5 -1.31 3.88 1.65
CA ASP A 5 -1.11 3.76 0.20
C ASP A 5 -1.64 5.05 -0.46
N ILE A 6 -1.13 5.40 -1.65
CA ILE A 6 -1.61 6.55 -2.42
C ILE A 6 -1.91 6.17 -3.87
N GLU A 7 -2.84 6.90 -4.48
CA GLU A 7 -3.05 6.85 -5.93
C GLU A 7 -2.68 8.19 -6.56
N THR A 8 -2.08 8.14 -7.74
CA THR A 8 -1.50 9.33 -8.39
C THR A 8 -1.86 9.36 -9.88
N ASN A 9 -1.69 10.52 -10.50
CA ASN A 9 -1.98 10.68 -11.92
C ASN A 9 -0.88 10.17 -12.87
N GLY A 10 0.14 9.47 -12.36
CA GLY A 10 1.22 8.94 -13.16
C GLY A 10 2.36 8.34 -12.34
N LEU A 11 3.43 7.92 -13.01
CA LEU A 11 4.61 7.41 -12.34
C LEU A 11 5.49 8.57 -11.82
N LEU A 12 6.48 8.27 -10.97
CA LEU A 12 7.34 9.29 -10.33
C LEU A 12 7.92 10.35 -11.27
N GLN A 13 8.23 10.00 -12.51
CA GLN A 13 8.78 10.94 -13.49
C GLN A 13 7.73 11.97 -13.94
N ASP A 14 6.49 11.51 -14.14
CA ASP A 14 5.45 12.27 -14.83
C ASP A 14 4.35 12.80 -13.90
N LEU A 15 4.20 12.23 -12.70
CA LEU A 15 3.12 12.61 -11.78
C LEU A 15 3.19 14.08 -11.41
N THR A 16 2.02 14.69 -11.26
CA THR A 16 1.83 16.07 -10.80
C THR A 16 0.86 16.15 -9.63
N GLU A 17 0.11 15.09 -9.37
CA GLU A 17 -1.00 15.07 -8.42
C GLU A 17 -1.11 13.72 -7.73
N ILE A 18 -1.52 13.77 -6.45
CA ILE A 18 -2.02 12.61 -5.70
C ILE A 18 -3.55 12.71 -5.75
N HIS A 19 -4.22 11.66 -6.19
CA HIS A 19 -5.69 11.61 -6.29
C HIS A 19 -6.33 11.32 -4.94
N CYS A 20 -5.78 10.34 -4.22
CA CYS A 20 -6.26 9.96 -2.90
C CYS A 20 -5.14 9.32 -2.08
N LEU A 21 -5.35 9.31 -0.76
CA LEU A 21 -4.50 8.68 0.24
C LEU A 21 -5.41 7.89 1.17
N ALA A 22 -5.16 6.60 1.34
CA ALA A 22 -5.83 5.78 2.35
C ALA A 22 -4.87 5.52 3.52
N VAL A 23 -5.38 5.59 4.74
CA VAL A 23 -4.60 5.38 5.97
C VAL A 23 -5.37 4.48 6.92
N HIS A 24 -4.72 3.43 7.40
CA HIS A 24 -5.18 2.62 8.54
C HIS A 24 -4.31 2.92 9.76
N ASP A 25 -4.95 3.45 10.80
CA ASP A 25 -4.33 3.64 12.10
C ASP A 25 -4.49 2.38 12.95
N THR A 26 -3.36 1.75 13.25
CA THR A 26 -3.30 0.54 14.06
C THR A 26 -3.66 0.73 15.54
N GLU A 27 -3.61 1.96 16.06
CA GLU A 27 -3.94 2.24 17.46
C GLU A 27 -5.45 2.36 17.65
N THR A 28 -6.12 3.11 16.76
CA THR A 28 -7.59 3.26 16.80
C THR A 28 -8.34 2.16 16.05
N GLY A 29 -7.65 1.43 15.16
CA GLY A 29 -8.24 0.41 14.28
C GLY A 29 -9.10 0.98 13.15
N LYS A 30 -9.04 2.29 12.90
CA LYS A 30 -9.83 2.97 11.86
C LYS A 30 -9.06 3.06 10.55
N THR A 31 -9.81 3.01 9.45
CA THR A 31 -9.30 3.35 8.13
C THR A 31 -10.02 4.59 7.64
N GLU A 32 -9.27 5.60 7.26
CA GLU A 32 -9.74 6.87 6.72
C GLU A 32 -9.12 7.07 5.34
N SER A 33 -9.86 7.76 4.47
CA SER A 33 -9.37 8.18 3.16
C SER A 33 -9.42 9.69 3.03
N PHE A 34 -8.45 10.21 2.28
CA PHE A 34 -8.22 11.63 2.09
C PHE A 34 -8.20 11.90 0.59
N ASN A 35 -8.99 12.89 0.16
CA ASN A 35 -9.10 13.33 -1.22
C ASN A 35 -9.61 14.78 -1.23
N ASP A 36 -9.30 15.54 -2.27
CA ASP A 36 -9.72 16.95 -2.36
C ASP A 36 -11.16 17.12 -2.90
N GLN A 37 -12.01 16.09 -2.79
CA GLN A 37 -13.42 16.16 -3.21
C GLN A 37 -14.32 16.81 -2.15
N PRO A 38 -15.41 17.49 -2.56
CA PRO A 38 -16.31 18.15 -1.61
C PRO A 38 -16.90 17.20 -0.56
N GLY A 39 -16.68 17.51 0.72
CA GLY A 39 -17.25 16.76 1.85
C GLY A 39 -16.33 15.69 2.45
N ASN A 40 -15.15 15.46 1.87
CA ASN A 40 -14.14 14.53 2.37
C ASN A 40 -13.01 15.27 3.12
N PHE A 41 -12.15 14.52 3.80
CA PHE A 41 -10.92 15.08 4.36
C PHE A 41 -9.91 15.37 3.25
N ASP A 42 -9.30 16.56 3.26
CA ASP A 42 -8.36 16.95 2.22
C ASP A 42 -7.01 16.19 2.30
N LEU A 43 -6.30 16.13 1.17
CA LEU A 43 -5.03 15.42 1.07
C LEU A 43 -3.95 16.02 1.96
N ILE A 44 -3.95 17.34 2.14
CA ILE A 44 -2.96 18.03 2.99
C ILE A 44 -3.06 17.53 4.43
N THR A 45 -4.29 17.38 4.95
CA THR A 45 -4.56 16.84 6.28
C THR A 45 -4.05 15.40 6.40
N GLY A 46 -4.29 14.58 5.38
CA GLY A 46 -3.78 13.19 5.34
C GLY A 46 -2.26 13.12 5.32
N VAL A 47 -1.59 13.98 4.54
CA VAL A 47 -0.12 14.03 4.46
C VAL A 47 0.50 14.54 5.76
N GLN A 48 -0.13 15.53 6.42
CA GLN A 48 0.28 15.96 7.76
C GLN A 48 0.10 14.84 8.78
N TYR A 49 -0.98 14.06 8.68
CA TYR A 49 -1.17 12.90 9.55
C TYR A 49 -0.08 11.84 9.39
N LEU A 50 0.40 11.62 8.15
CA LEU A 50 1.57 10.78 7.90
C LEU A 50 2.86 11.38 8.49
N GLU A 51 3.08 12.69 8.38
CA GLU A 51 4.27 13.38 8.90
C GLU A 51 4.36 13.31 10.44
N ASP A 52 3.22 13.46 11.12
CA ASP A 52 3.14 13.44 12.59
C ASP A 52 3.23 12.03 13.19
N ALA A 53 3.13 10.97 12.38
CA ALA A 53 3.20 9.59 12.85
C ALA A 53 4.60 9.22 13.35
N GLU A 54 4.69 8.34 14.36
CA GLU A 54 5.99 7.77 14.76
C GLU A 54 6.57 6.85 13.66
N CYS A 55 5.68 6.09 13.00
CA CYS A 55 6.04 5.06 12.04
C CYS A 55 4.97 4.95 10.95
N ILE A 56 5.42 4.97 9.70
CA ILE A 56 4.60 4.72 8.52
C ILE A 56 4.98 3.39 7.85
N VAL A 57 3.98 2.69 7.32
CA VAL A 57 4.11 1.39 6.68
C VAL A 57 3.34 1.40 5.36
N GLY A 58 3.87 0.76 4.33
CA GLY A 58 3.14 0.55 3.09
C GLY A 58 3.80 -0.52 2.21
N HIS A 59 3.38 -0.61 0.95
CA HIS A 59 3.95 -1.54 -0.02
C HIS A 59 4.69 -0.78 -1.11
N HIS A 60 6.02 -0.83 -1.14
CA HIS A 60 6.87 -0.05 -2.05
C HIS A 60 6.96 1.47 -1.72
N ILE A 61 6.54 1.89 -0.53
CA ILE A 61 6.58 3.31 -0.10
C ILE A 61 7.95 3.97 -0.17
N LEU A 62 9.03 3.21 0.00
CA LEU A 62 10.39 3.75 -0.09
C LEU A 62 10.78 4.06 -1.54
N GLY A 63 10.21 3.31 -2.49
CA GLY A 63 10.50 3.44 -3.91
C GLY A 63 9.50 4.27 -4.68
N PHE A 64 8.31 4.53 -4.13
CA PHE A 64 7.24 5.26 -4.82
C PHE A 64 6.56 6.32 -3.95
N ASP A 65 5.77 5.92 -2.95
CA ASP A 65 4.83 6.81 -2.27
C ASP A 65 5.51 7.99 -1.57
N ILE A 66 6.58 7.74 -0.81
CA ILE A 66 7.32 8.81 -0.13
C ILE A 66 7.93 9.79 -1.16
N PRO A 67 8.68 9.34 -2.19
CA PRO A 67 9.12 10.23 -3.26
C PRO A 67 7.99 10.99 -3.96
N ALA A 68 6.83 10.36 -4.18
CA ALA A 68 5.68 10.98 -4.82
C ALA A 68 5.08 12.10 -3.95
N ILE A 69 4.87 11.83 -2.65
CA ILE A 69 4.42 12.82 -1.66
C ILE A 69 5.42 13.98 -1.61
N GLN A 70 6.72 13.73 -1.56
CA GLN A 70 7.74 14.79 -1.56
C GLN A 70 7.75 15.62 -2.86
N LYS A 71 7.38 15.02 -3.99
CA LYS A 71 7.28 15.73 -5.28
C LYS A 71 6.10 16.70 -5.29
N VAL A 72 4.95 16.29 -4.78
CA VAL A 72 3.71 17.11 -4.75
C VAL A 72 3.70 18.08 -3.56
N TYR A 73 4.12 17.60 -2.40
CA TYR A 73 4.18 18.32 -1.12
C TYR A 73 5.63 18.43 -0.64
N SER A 74 6.39 19.35 -1.25
CA SER A 74 7.83 19.53 -0.96
C SER A 74 8.21 19.83 0.50
N TRP A 75 7.24 20.19 1.34
CA TRP A 75 7.42 20.37 2.79
C TRP A 75 7.39 19.05 3.58
N PHE A 76 6.85 17.97 3.01
CA PHE A 76 6.69 16.69 3.69
C PHE A 76 8.04 16.07 4.07
N THR A 77 8.22 15.88 5.38
CA THR A 77 9.34 15.17 5.98
C THR A 77 8.85 13.82 6.49
N PRO A 78 9.21 12.69 5.86
CA PRO A 78 8.68 11.40 6.28
C PRO A 78 9.16 11.04 7.69
N PRO A 79 8.32 10.38 8.52
CA PRO A 79 8.65 9.95 9.87
C PRO A 79 9.97 9.20 10.00
N ARG A 80 10.49 9.18 11.24
CA ARG A 80 11.73 8.47 11.56
C ARG A 80 11.69 7.02 11.08
N TYR A 81 10.63 6.29 11.44
CA TYR A 81 10.47 4.88 11.08
C TYR A 81 9.60 4.72 9.83
N LYS A 82 10.12 3.94 8.89
CA LYS A 82 9.47 3.63 7.61
C LYS A 82 9.61 2.14 7.38
N ILE A 83 8.51 1.44 7.15
CA ILE A 83 8.49 0.00 6.92
C ILE A 83 7.90 -0.28 5.54
N ASP A 84 8.70 -0.91 4.68
CA ASP A 84 8.27 -1.27 3.33
C ASP A 84 8.04 -2.78 3.24
N THR A 85 6.77 -3.16 3.09
CA THR A 85 6.38 -4.56 3.04
C THR A 85 6.88 -5.28 1.77
N LEU A 86 7.18 -4.56 0.68
CA LEU A 86 7.82 -5.16 -0.50
C LEU A 86 9.27 -5.54 -0.19
N LEU A 87 10.00 -4.67 0.52
CA LEU A 87 11.35 -4.99 0.97
C LEU A 87 11.34 -6.17 1.94
N MET A 88 10.46 -6.15 2.94
CA MET A 88 10.31 -7.26 3.90
C MET A 88 10.00 -8.57 3.19
N SER A 89 9.08 -8.55 2.24
CA SER A 89 8.68 -9.69 1.44
C SER A 89 9.86 -10.32 0.68
N ARG A 90 10.75 -9.50 0.11
CA ARG A 90 11.95 -9.98 -0.59
C ARG A 90 13.00 -10.57 0.36
N LEU A 91 13.07 -10.07 1.59
CA LEU A 91 14.00 -10.56 2.62
C LEU A 91 13.51 -11.84 3.29
N ILE A 92 12.21 -11.90 3.62
CA ILE A 92 11.61 -13.02 4.36
C ILE A 92 11.31 -14.20 3.43
N HIS A 93 10.88 -13.93 2.19
CA HIS A 93 10.52 -14.95 1.21
C HIS A 93 11.38 -14.88 -0.06
N PRO A 94 12.72 -15.02 0.02
CA PRO A 94 13.57 -14.98 -1.17
C PRO A 94 13.28 -16.13 -2.15
N ASN A 95 12.67 -17.21 -1.68
CA ASN A 95 12.24 -18.38 -2.45
C ASN A 95 10.72 -18.43 -2.69
N ILE A 96 10.05 -17.27 -2.80
CA ILE A 96 8.58 -17.17 -2.91
C ILE A 96 7.98 -18.01 -4.04
N MET A 97 8.70 -18.21 -5.15
CA MET A 97 8.28 -19.10 -6.24
C MET A 97 8.11 -20.56 -5.76
N ASP A 98 9.05 -21.06 -4.96
CA ASP A 98 8.99 -22.42 -4.44
C ASP A 98 7.91 -22.56 -3.36
N ILE A 99 7.71 -21.51 -2.55
CA ILE A 99 6.62 -21.44 -1.58
C ILE A 99 5.27 -21.56 -2.30
N ASP A 100 5.06 -20.78 -3.35
CA ASP A 100 3.81 -20.80 -4.10
C ASP A 100 3.57 -22.15 -4.78
N LYS A 101 4.60 -22.71 -5.44
CA LYS A 101 4.51 -24.05 -6.08
C LYS A 101 4.13 -25.14 -5.09
N LYS A 102 4.64 -25.09 -3.86
CA LYS A 102 4.32 -26.06 -2.80
C LYS A 102 2.91 -25.88 -2.25
N ARG A 103 2.46 -24.64 -2.06
CA ARG A 103 1.15 -24.36 -1.46
C ARG A 103 -0.01 -24.46 -2.42
N GLN A 104 0.22 -24.26 -3.71
CA GLN A 104 -0.81 -24.33 -4.76
C GLN A 104 -2.04 -23.48 -4.39
N TRP A 105 -1.82 -22.17 -4.24
CA TRP A 105 -2.85 -21.24 -3.78
C TRP A 105 -4.10 -21.28 -4.66
N GLN A 106 -5.26 -21.46 -4.02
CA GLN A 106 -6.55 -21.54 -4.70
C GLN A 106 -6.83 -20.26 -5.48
N HIS A 107 -7.30 -20.41 -6.72
CA HIS A 107 -7.66 -19.32 -7.64
C HIS A 107 -6.55 -18.34 -8.02
N MET A 108 -5.30 -18.57 -7.61
CA MET A 108 -4.16 -17.72 -7.95
C MET A 108 -3.66 -18.03 -9.37
N PRO A 109 -3.67 -17.08 -10.32
CA PRO A 109 -3.14 -17.29 -11.66
C PRO A 109 -1.64 -17.60 -11.64
N LEU A 110 -1.17 -18.48 -12.54
CA LEU A 110 0.25 -18.88 -12.62
C LEU A 110 1.20 -17.68 -12.84
N GLN A 111 0.75 -16.62 -13.51
CA GLN A 111 1.54 -15.40 -13.72
C GLN A 111 1.85 -14.62 -12.44
N MET A 112 1.09 -14.85 -11.37
CA MET A 112 1.30 -14.23 -10.05
C MET A 112 2.30 -15.03 -9.19
N TYR A 113 2.65 -16.26 -9.58
CA TYR A 113 3.58 -17.09 -8.80
C TYR A 113 4.96 -16.43 -8.75
N GLY A 114 5.53 -16.40 -7.55
CA GLY A 114 6.82 -15.79 -7.25
C GLY A 114 6.86 -14.27 -7.32
N LYS A 115 5.73 -13.59 -7.58
CA LYS A 115 5.64 -12.13 -7.54
C LYS A 115 5.47 -11.66 -6.10
N HIS A 116 6.18 -10.59 -5.76
CA HIS A 116 6.07 -9.94 -4.45
C HIS A 116 5.04 -8.81 -4.41
N SER A 117 4.27 -8.59 -5.50
CA SER A 117 3.26 -7.53 -5.57
C SER A 117 2.15 -7.74 -4.56
N LEU A 118 1.51 -6.63 -4.18
CA LEU A 118 0.39 -6.62 -3.24
C LEU A 118 -0.77 -7.49 -3.75
N ALA A 119 -1.12 -7.40 -5.03
CA ALA A 119 -2.11 -8.27 -5.68
C ALA A 119 -1.80 -9.77 -5.47
N SER A 120 -0.54 -10.18 -5.60
CA SER A 120 -0.14 -11.57 -5.36
C SER A 120 -0.28 -11.97 -3.90
N TYR A 121 -0.01 -11.05 -2.97
CA TYR A 121 -0.29 -11.28 -1.54
C TYR A 121 -1.78 -11.30 -1.22
N GLY A 122 -2.62 -10.56 -1.95
CA GLY A 122 -4.08 -10.66 -1.87
C GLY A 122 -4.53 -12.11 -2.02
N TYR A 123 -4.02 -12.84 -3.02
CA TYR A 123 -4.28 -14.27 -3.18
C TYR A 123 -3.74 -15.11 -2.02
N ARG A 124 -2.49 -14.89 -1.60
CA ARG A 124 -1.85 -15.67 -0.52
C ARG A 124 -2.52 -15.50 0.84
N LEU A 125 -3.10 -14.33 1.09
CA LEU A 125 -3.72 -13.95 2.37
C LEU A 125 -5.25 -14.05 2.35
N GLY A 126 -5.85 -14.50 1.23
CA GLY A 126 -7.30 -14.58 1.07
C GLY A 126 -8.00 -13.23 1.16
N GLU A 127 -7.33 -12.16 0.71
CA GLU A 127 -7.84 -10.77 0.69
C GLU A 127 -7.86 -10.19 -0.73
N TYR A 128 -7.87 -11.06 -1.73
CA TYR A 128 -7.99 -10.65 -3.13
C TYR A 128 -9.39 -10.10 -3.42
N LYS A 129 -9.48 -8.88 -3.96
CA LYS A 129 -10.70 -8.27 -4.48
C LYS A 129 -10.45 -7.77 -5.90
N GLY A 130 -10.98 -8.50 -6.89
CA GLY A 130 -11.10 -8.06 -8.29
C GLY A 130 -9.82 -7.55 -8.95
N GLU A 131 -9.94 -7.13 -10.20
CA GLU A 131 -8.87 -6.38 -10.88
C GLU A 131 -9.42 -4.95 -11.09
N PHE A 132 -8.85 -3.97 -10.40
CA PHE A 132 -9.04 -2.55 -10.71
C PHE A 132 -7.90 -2.07 -11.61
N GLY A 133 -8.12 -1.02 -12.41
CA GLY A 133 -7.04 -0.35 -13.14
C GLY A 133 -6.65 -0.94 -14.50
N GLN A 134 -7.27 -2.03 -14.97
CA GLN A 134 -7.01 -2.53 -16.34
C GLN A 134 -7.53 -1.60 -17.44
N THR A 135 -8.53 -0.78 -17.13
CA THR A 135 -9.17 0.15 -18.07
C THR A 135 -9.19 1.60 -17.57
N THR A 136 -8.65 1.86 -16.37
CA THR A 136 -8.61 3.20 -15.77
C THR A 136 -7.44 3.98 -16.35
N ASP A 137 -7.66 5.20 -16.84
CA ASP A 137 -6.61 6.04 -17.42
C ASP A 137 -5.78 6.81 -16.38
N TRP A 138 -6.16 6.69 -15.09
CA TRP A 138 -5.55 7.33 -13.94
C TRP A 138 -5.47 8.85 -14.02
N SER A 139 -6.16 9.48 -14.98
CA SER A 139 -6.02 10.91 -15.25
C SER A 139 -6.73 11.78 -14.22
N THR A 140 -7.86 11.29 -13.71
CA THR A 140 -8.69 11.97 -12.72
C THR A 140 -9.10 11.01 -11.62
N TRP A 141 -9.24 11.51 -10.40
CA TRP A 141 -9.81 10.78 -9.29
C TRP A 141 -11.18 10.15 -9.63
N SER A 142 -11.44 8.96 -9.08
CA SER A 142 -12.76 8.31 -9.08
C SER A 142 -13.01 7.59 -7.75
N GLU A 143 -14.28 7.38 -7.42
CA GLU A 143 -14.67 6.62 -6.21
C GLU A 143 -14.09 5.19 -6.23
N GLU A 144 -14.07 4.55 -7.40
CA GLU A 144 -13.49 3.21 -7.55
C GLU A 144 -11.97 3.19 -7.29
N MET A 145 -11.26 4.27 -7.64
CA MET A 145 -9.82 4.42 -7.33
C MET A 145 -9.59 4.56 -5.83
N GLU A 146 -10.44 5.30 -5.14
CA GLU A 146 -10.37 5.42 -3.68
C GLU A 146 -10.70 4.10 -2.98
N GLU A 147 -11.73 3.37 -3.43
CA GLU A 147 -12.04 2.04 -2.92
C GLU A 147 -10.87 1.06 -3.11
N TYR A 148 -10.17 1.16 -4.24
CA TYR A 148 -8.99 0.38 -4.53
C TYR A 148 -7.83 0.72 -3.59
N CYS A 149 -7.51 1.99 -3.40
CA CYS A 149 -6.48 2.45 -2.46
C CYS A 149 -6.77 1.94 -1.02
N ILE A 150 -8.02 2.03 -0.57
CA ILE A 150 -8.46 1.49 0.72
C ILE A 150 -8.26 -0.03 0.79
N GLN A 151 -8.50 -0.75 -0.30
CA GLN A 151 -8.27 -2.19 -0.37
C GLN A 151 -6.78 -2.52 -0.28
N ASP A 152 -5.91 -1.77 -0.93
CA ASP A 152 -4.47 -1.97 -0.87
C ASP A 152 -3.93 -1.74 0.55
N VAL A 153 -4.45 -0.76 1.28
CA VAL A 153 -4.17 -0.60 2.72
C VAL A 153 -4.64 -1.80 3.55
N LYS A 154 -5.81 -2.39 3.25
CA LYS A 154 -6.29 -3.60 3.95
C LYS A 154 -5.38 -4.80 3.71
N VAL A 155 -4.97 -5.04 2.46
CA VAL A 155 -4.04 -6.11 2.12
C VAL A 155 -2.70 -5.87 2.82
N THR A 156 -2.18 -4.64 2.78
CA THR A 156 -0.92 -4.26 3.43
C THR A 156 -0.98 -4.44 4.94
N THR A 157 -2.11 -4.13 5.57
CA THR A 157 -2.35 -4.37 7.00
C THR A 157 -2.27 -5.85 7.35
N LYS A 158 -2.90 -6.72 6.54
CA LYS A 158 -2.78 -8.17 6.71
C LYS A 158 -1.36 -8.67 6.46
N LEU A 159 -0.68 -8.11 5.47
CA LEU A 159 0.69 -8.47 5.12
C LEU A 159 1.68 -8.11 6.23
N CYS A 160 1.53 -6.92 6.83
CA CYS A 160 2.32 -6.50 7.98
C CYS A 160 2.14 -7.47 9.16
N LYS A 161 0.90 -7.87 9.47
CA LYS A 161 0.61 -8.89 10.49
C LYS A 161 1.20 -10.25 10.14
N HIS A 162 1.12 -10.65 8.86
CA HIS A 162 1.70 -11.90 8.37
C HIS A 162 3.22 -11.96 8.56
N PHE A 163 3.93 -10.84 8.42
CA PHE A 163 5.37 -10.80 8.62
C PHE A 163 5.82 -10.70 10.08
N HIS A 164 4.94 -10.24 10.98
CA HIS A 164 5.32 -10.01 12.38
C HIS A 164 5.97 -11.23 13.06
N PRO A 165 5.44 -12.47 12.94
CA PRO A 165 6.08 -13.66 13.53
C PRO A 165 7.50 -13.95 13.03
N TYR A 166 7.85 -13.57 11.79
CA TYR A 166 9.20 -13.76 11.24
C TYR A 166 10.22 -12.82 11.89
N LEU A 167 9.77 -11.63 12.32
CA LEU A 167 10.64 -10.61 12.90
C LEU A 167 10.93 -10.87 14.37
N ILE A 168 10.00 -11.52 15.08
CA ILE A 168 10.15 -11.84 16.51
C ILE A 168 10.62 -13.28 16.75
N GLY A 169 10.86 -14.05 15.69
CA GLY A 169 11.34 -15.43 15.78
C GLY A 169 10.31 -16.42 16.32
N SER A 170 9.03 -16.18 16.09
CA SER A 170 7.92 -17.03 16.58
C SER A 170 7.28 -17.89 15.48
N ASN A 171 8.00 -18.16 14.39
CA ASN A 171 7.53 -18.90 13.22
C ASN A 171 8.13 -20.31 13.10
#